data_AF-A0A6G2DFC5-F1
#
_entry.id   AF-A0A6G2DFC5-F1
#
_cell.length_a   1.000
_cell.length_b   1.000
_cell.length_c   1.000
_cell.angle_alpha   90.00
_cell.angle_beta   90.00
_cell.angle_gamma   90.00
#
_symmetry.space_group_name_H-M   'P 1'
#
loop_
_entity.id
_entity.type
_entity.pdbx_description
1 polymer ?
#
loop_
_entity_poly.entity_id
_entity_poly.type
_entity_poly.pdbx_seq_one_letter_code
_entity_poly.pdbx_strand_id
1 'polypeptide(L)'
;IIEKIPYLAKLGVDMVWLNPFYPSPQRDNGYDISDYMAVDPLFGDMADFEEMVCVGKEHKIDFMLDMVLNHCSTEHEWFQKALAGDKYYQDFFFIQDQPTDWQSKFGGSAWAPFGDTGKYYLH
;
A
#
# COMPACT_ATOMS: atom_id res chain seq x y z
N ILE A 1 3.35 1.97 -19.46
CA ILE A 1 2.74 0.62 -19.62
C ILE A 1 1.81 0.57 -20.83
N ILE A 2 0.91 1.56 -20.96
CA ILE A 2 -0.04 1.74 -22.08
C ILE A 2 0.56 1.40 -23.46
N GLU A 3 1.67 2.05 -23.83
CA GLU A 3 2.34 1.84 -25.12
C GLU A 3 2.80 0.40 -25.39
N LYS A 4 2.97 -0.43 -24.35
CA LYS A 4 3.42 -1.82 -24.46
C LYS A 4 2.28 -2.82 -24.49
N ILE A 5 1.04 -2.43 -24.22
CA ILE A 5 -0.13 -3.33 -24.25
C ILE A 5 -0.27 -4.07 -25.59
N PRO A 6 -0.14 -3.43 -26.78
CA PRO A 6 -0.19 -4.14 -28.06
C PRO A 6 0.92 -5.18 -28.21
N TYR A 7 2.08 -4.96 -27.59
CA TYR A 7 3.17 -5.93 -27.57
C TYR A 7 2.86 -7.11 -26.65
N LEU A 8 2.34 -6.85 -25.44
CA LEU A 8 1.93 -7.91 -24.50
C LEU A 8 0.84 -8.81 -25.12
N ALA A 9 -0.11 -8.23 -25.84
CA ALA A 9 -1.14 -8.97 -26.55
C ALA A 9 -0.55 -9.89 -27.64
N LYS A 10 0.49 -9.44 -28.36
CA LYS A 10 1.21 -10.27 -29.35
C LYS A 10 1.94 -11.47 -28.71
N LEU A 11 2.36 -11.35 -27.46
CA LEU A 11 2.94 -12.45 -26.69
C LEU A 11 1.89 -13.45 -26.18
N GLY A 12 0.60 -13.13 -26.31
CA GLY A 12 -0.49 -13.97 -25.79
C GLY A 12 -0.79 -13.76 -24.32
N VAL A 13 -0.36 -12.64 -23.73
CA VAL A 13 -0.73 -12.25 -22.36
C VAL A 13 -2.20 -11.82 -22.35
N ASP A 14 -2.95 -12.29 -21.35
CA ASP A 14 -4.35 -11.96 -21.08
C ASP A 14 -4.56 -11.28 -19.72
N MET A 15 -3.57 -11.32 -18.83
CA MET A 15 -3.60 -10.69 -17.51
C MET A 15 -2.21 -10.11 -17.16
N VAL A 16 -2.19 -8.89 -16.62
CA VAL A 16 -0.98 -8.26 -16.07
C VAL A 16 -1.17 -8.03 -14.58
N TRP A 17 -0.26 -8.58 -13.77
CA TRP A 17 -0.19 -8.27 -12.34
C TRP A 17 0.68 -7.03 -12.13
N LEU A 18 0.11 -6.02 -11.49
CA LEU A 18 0.78 -4.79 -11.10
C LEU A 18 1.18 -4.87 -9.63
N ASN A 19 2.46 -4.61 -9.34
CA ASN A 19 2.88 -4.29 -7.98
C ASN A 19 2.18 -3.01 -7.50
N PRO A 20 2.17 -2.74 -6.17
CA PRO A 20 1.52 -1.55 -5.63
C PRO A 20 1.96 -0.27 -6.34
N PHE A 21 0.97 0.51 -6.80
CA PHE A 21 1.15 1.80 -7.46
C PHE A 21 0.39 2.91 -6.73
N TYR A 22 -0.04 2.64 -5.51
CA TYR A 22 -0.68 3.59 -4.61
C TYR A 22 0.36 4.54 -4.01
N PRO A 23 -0.04 5.76 -3.58
CA PRO A 23 0.82 6.65 -2.83
C PRO A 23 1.55 5.94 -1.69
N SER A 24 2.86 6.11 -1.65
CA SER A 24 3.73 5.48 -0.66
C SER A 24 4.93 6.38 -0.33
N PRO A 25 5.39 6.42 0.93
CA PRO A 25 6.69 6.99 1.27
C PRO A 25 7.90 6.19 0.74
N GLN A 26 7.65 5.06 0.07
CA GLN A 26 8.64 4.20 -0.58
C GLN A 26 9.66 3.59 0.39
N ARG A 27 9.28 3.34 1.65
CA ARG A 27 10.18 2.68 2.62
C ARG A 27 10.21 1.17 2.41
N ASP A 28 9.16 0.60 1.80
CA ASP A 28 9.07 -0.81 1.37
C ASP A 28 8.67 -0.92 -0.11
N ASN A 29 9.25 -0.08 -0.97
CA ASN A 29 9.04 -0.09 -2.42
C ASN A 29 7.55 -0.13 -2.85
N GLY A 30 6.70 0.64 -2.19
CA GLY A 30 5.27 0.78 -2.52
C GLY A 30 4.33 -0.06 -1.67
N TYR A 31 4.86 -0.97 -0.83
CA TYR A 31 4.04 -1.79 0.06
C TYR A 31 3.66 -1.06 1.36
N ASP A 32 4.34 0.04 1.71
CA ASP A 32 3.93 0.98 2.76
C ASP A 32 2.96 2.04 2.20
N ILE A 33 1.70 1.65 2.00
CA ILE A 33 0.66 2.49 1.35
C ILE A 33 0.13 3.59 2.29
N SER A 34 0.07 4.83 1.81
CA SER A 34 -0.49 5.98 2.54
C SER A 34 -1.89 6.39 2.10
N ASP A 35 -2.31 6.02 0.89
CA ASP A 35 -3.67 6.21 0.37
C ASP A 35 -4.04 5.09 -0.62
N TYR A 36 -4.99 4.22 -0.26
CA TYR A 36 -5.43 3.10 -1.11
C TYR A 36 -6.31 3.52 -2.30
N MET A 37 -6.73 4.79 -2.38
CA MET A 37 -7.70 5.27 -3.38
C MET A 37 -7.08 6.13 -4.48
N ALA A 38 -5.78 6.35 -4.43
CA ALA A 38 -5.06 7.19 -5.39
C ALA A 38 -3.94 6.41 -6.11
N VAL A 39 -3.40 7.03 -7.15
CA VAL A 39 -2.20 6.60 -7.86
C VAL A 39 -1.03 7.42 -7.37
N ASP A 40 0.12 6.79 -7.13
CA ASP A 40 1.34 7.49 -6.74
C ASP A 40 1.77 8.43 -7.89
N PRO A 41 2.02 9.74 -7.62
CA PRO A 41 2.46 10.68 -8.64
C PRO A 41 3.73 10.28 -9.41
N LEU A 42 4.54 9.37 -8.85
CA LEU A 42 5.68 8.79 -9.55
C LEU A 42 5.27 7.95 -10.78
N PHE A 43 4.09 7.35 -10.75
CA PHE A 43 3.58 6.46 -11.80
C PHE A 43 2.56 7.13 -12.74
N GLY A 44 1.97 8.24 -12.31
CA GLY A 44 0.97 8.98 -13.08
C GLY A 44 -0.15 9.47 -12.17
N ASP A 45 -1.37 9.51 -12.71
CA ASP A 45 -2.58 9.80 -11.96
C ASP A 45 -3.69 8.77 -12.22
N MET A 46 -4.88 9.01 -11.67
CA MET A 46 -6.03 8.12 -11.87
C MET A 46 -6.48 8.07 -13.34
N ALA A 47 -6.33 9.16 -14.10
CA ALA A 47 -6.70 9.18 -15.51
C ALA A 47 -5.74 8.30 -16.33
N ASP A 48 -4.44 8.30 -16.02
CA ASP A 48 -3.48 7.38 -16.62
C ASP A 48 -3.84 5.91 -16.34
N PHE A 49 -4.26 5.60 -15.10
CA PHE A 49 -4.71 4.26 -14.74
C PHE A 49 -5.99 3.85 -15.48
N GLU A 50 -6.96 4.75 -15.59
CA GLU A 50 -8.19 4.54 -16.36
C GLU A 50 -7.90 4.32 -17.86
N GLU A 51 -6.99 5.09 -18.44
CA GLU A 51 -6.53 4.91 -19.83
C GLU A 51 -5.88 3.53 -20.00
N MET A 52 -5.00 3.13 -19.09
CA MET A 52 -4.36 1.82 -19.12
C MET A 52 -5.38 0.68 -19.09
N VAL A 53 -6.39 0.76 -18.23
CA VAL A 53 -7.48 -0.23 -18.16
C VAL A 53 -8.30 -0.23 -19.44
N CYS A 54 -8.60 0.93 -20.02
CA CYS A 54 -9.34 1.06 -21.27
C CYS A 54 -8.59 0.38 -22.43
N VAL A 55 -7.32 0.75 -22.65
CA VAL A 55 -6.47 0.18 -23.70
C VAL A 55 -6.25 -1.32 -23.47
N GLY A 56 -6.11 -1.76 -22.22
CA GLY A 56 -6.03 -3.19 -21.89
C GLY A 56 -7.24 -3.97 -22.39
N LYS A 57 -8.45 -3.47 -22.13
CA LYS A 57 -9.71 -4.10 -22.57
C LYS A 57 -9.82 -4.21 -24.08
N GLU A 58 -9.39 -3.20 -24.84
CA GLU A 58 -9.35 -3.26 -26.31
C GLU A 58 -8.48 -4.41 -26.83
N HIS A 59 -7.46 -4.77 -26.05
CA HIS A 59 -6.52 -5.85 -26.34
C HIS A 59 -6.82 -7.18 -25.63
N LYS A 60 -7.96 -7.29 -24.91
CA LYS A 60 -8.33 -8.45 -24.09
C LYS A 60 -7.31 -8.76 -22.99
N ILE A 61 -6.72 -7.72 -22.41
CA ILE A 61 -5.81 -7.80 -21.27
C ILE A 61 -6.50 -7.17 -20.07
N ASP A 62 -6.60 -7.93 -18.99
CA ASP A 62 -7.05 -7.45 -17.69
C ASP A 62 -5.86 -7.14 -16.78
N PHE A 63 -6.11 -6.39 -15.69
CA PHE A 63 -5.11 -6.03 -14.70
C PHE A 63 -5.50 -6.56 -13.33
N MET A 64 -4.56 -7.25 -12.68
CA MET A 64 -4.66 -7.65 -11.28
C MET A 64 -3.85 -6.66 -10.45
N LEU A 65 -4.49 -6.06 -9.45
CA LEU A 65 -3.84 -5.13 -8.54
C LEU A 65 -3.34 -5.89 -7.31
N ASP A 66 -2.10 -5.63 -6.90
CA ASP A 66 -1.59 -6.10 -5.62
C ASP A 66 -2.20 -5.29 -4.48
N MET A 67 -2.61 -5.95 -3.39
CA MET A 67 -3.30 -5.33 -2.26
C MET A 67 -2.62 -5.70 -0.95
N VAL A 68 -2.08 -4.70 -0.25
CA VAL A 68 -1.44 -4.88 1.06
C VAL A 68 -2.49 -4.70 2.16
N LEU A 69 -2.99 -5.82 2.69
CA LEU A 69 -4.08 -5.82 3.67
C LEU A 69 -3.61 -5.95 5.13
N ASN A 70 -2.34 -6.31 5.35
CA ASN A 70 -1.81 -6.54 6.69
C ASN A 70 -1.45 -5.24 7.43
N HIS A 71 -0.93 -4.25 6.71
CA HIS A 71 -0.42 -3.00 7.26
C HIS A 71 -0.61 -1.86 6.28
N CYS A 72 -0.51 -0.63 6.78
CA CYS A 72 -0.42 0.59 5.99
C CYS A 72 0.78 1.43 6.48
N SER A 73 1.15 2.46 5.72
CA SER A 73 2.18 3.41 6.12
C SER A 73 1.82 4.11 7.44
N THR A 74 2.83 4.46 8.24
CA THR A 74 2.65 5.36 9.37
C THR A 74 2.22 6.76 8.93
N GLU A 75 2.41 7.12 7.66
CA GLU A 75 1.94 8.39 7.10
C GLU A 75 0.47 8.33 6.63
N HIS A 76 -0.15 7.15 6.64
CA HIS A 76 -1.56 6.98 6.29
C HIS A 76 -2.46 7.73 7.28
N GLU A 77 -3.53 8.35 6.77
CA GLU A 77 -4.54 9.08 7.56
C GLU A 77 -5.02 8.31 8.80
N TRP A 78 -5.25 6.99 8.69
CA TRP A 78 -5.71 6.17 9.80
C TRP A 78 -4.70 6.12 10.94
N PHE A 79 -3.41 5.93 10.63
CA PHE A 79 -2.37 5.92 11.65
C PHE A 79 -2.19 7.32 12.28
N GLN A 80 -2.25 8.37 11.47
CA GLN A 80 -2.17 9.75 11.96
C GLN A 80 -3.35 10.12 12.89
N LYS A 81 -4.58 9.69 12.56
CA LYS A 81 -5.76 9.88 13.43
C LYS A 81 -5.66 9.05 14.72
N ALA A 82 -5.15 7.82 14.64
CA ALA A 82 -4.89 6.99 15.80
C ALA A 82 -3.87 7.66 16.75
N LEU A 83 -2.76 8.19 16.20
CA LEU A 83 -1.74 8.94 16.94
C LEU A 83 -2.30 10.20 17.58
N ALA A 84 -3.22 10.90 16.90
CA ALA A 84 -3.93 12.07 17.42
C ALA A 84 -4.91 11.74 18.57
N GLY A 85 -5.13 10.46 18.87
CA GLY A 85 -5.95 10.01 20.00
C GLY A 85 -7.34 9.52 19.63
N ASP A 86 -7.68 9.42 18.34
CA ASP A 86 -8.99 8.91 17.91
C ASP A 86 -9.13 7.41 18.20
N LYS A 87 -10.05 7.07 19.10
CA LYS A 87 -10.28 5.69 19.54
C LYS A 87 -10.77 4.77 18.43
N TYR A 88 -11.57 5.29 17.50
CA TYR A 88 -12.06 4.50 16.39
C TYR A 88 -10.91 4.00 15.50
N TYR A 89 -9.94 4.88 15.22
CA TYR A 89 -8.76 4.50 14.42
C TYR A 89 -7.69 3.78 15.24
N GLN A 90 -7.62 3.97 16.57
CA GLN A 90 -6.73 3.16 17.41
C GLN A 90 -7.09 1.67 17.36
N ASP A 91 -8.38 1.33 17.26
CA ASP A 91 -8.84 -0.06 17.16
C ASP A 91 -8.43 -0.75 15.85
N PHE A 92 -7.91 -0.01 14.86
CA PHE A 92 -7.38 -0.58 13.61
C PHE A 92 -5.97 -1.16 13.78
N PHE A 93 -5.27 -0.81 14.86
CA PHE A 93 -3.88 -1.18 15.09
C PHE A 93 -3.71 -1.93 16.42
N PHE A 94 -2.73 -2.82 16.48
CA PHE A 94 -2.34 -3.44 17.73
C PHE A 94 -1.50 -2.46 18.54
N ILE A 95 -2.10 -1.86 19.58
CA ILE A 95 -1.45 -0.90 20.49
C ILE A 95 -1.46 -1.46 21.91
N GLN A 96 -0.31 -1.50 22.59
CA GLN A 96 -0.16 -2.11 23.92
C GLN A 96 0.79 -1.32 24.83
N ASP A 97 0.58 -1.42 26.14
CA ASP A 97 1.41 -0.76 27.15
C ASP A 97 2.78 -1.43 27.35
N GLN A 98 2.89 -2.73 27.08
CA GLN A 98 4.12 -3.52 27.18
C GLN A 98 4.27 -4.40 25.94
N PRO A 99 5.38 -4.31 25.18
CA PRO A 99 5.58 -5.11 23.98
C PRO A 99 5.90 -6.57 24.34
N THR A 100 5.60 -7.48 23.43
CA THR A 100 6.08 -8.87 23.50
C THR A 100 7.54 -8.97 23.02
N ASP A 101 8.11 -10.17 23.07
CA ASP A 101 9.44 -10.49 22.52
C ASP A 101 9.43 -10.81 21.02
N TRP A 102 8.33 -10.50 20.32
CA TRP A 102 8.19 -10.76 18.88
C TRP A 102 9.18 -9.94 18.06
N GLN A 103 9.71 -10.56 17.01
CA GLN A 103 10.68 -9.95 16.11
C GLN A 103 10.05 -9.60 14.76
N SER A 104 10.44 -8.44 14.22
CA SER A 104 9.98 -8.02 12.89
C SER A 104 10.64 -8.85 11.80
N LYS A 105 9.93 -9.01 10.67
CA LYS A 105 10.47 -9.70 9.50
C LYS A 105 11.72 -9.02 8.92
N PHE A 106 11.85 -7.71 9.11
CA PHE A 106 13.01 -6.93 8.68
C PHE A 106 14.12 -6.84 9.76
N GLY A 107 13.98 -7.59 10.85
CA GLY A 107 14.92 -7.62 11.98
C GLY A 107 14.59 -6.59 13.06
N GLY A 108 15.06 -6.86 14.29
CA GLY A 108 14.74 -6.06 15.47
C GLY A 108 13.37 -6.42 16.08
N SER A 109 12.95 -5.60 17.05
CA SER A 109 11.63 -5.71 17.69
C SER A 109 10.50 -5.54 16.65
N ALA A 110 9.42 -6.29 16.78
CA ALA A 110 8.18 -6.05 16.02
C ALA A 110 7.34 -4.90 16.60
N TRP A 111 7.76 -4.32 17.72
CA TRP A 111 7.07 -3.23 18.41
C TRP A 111 7.89 -1.96 18.37
N ALA A 112 7.24 -0.85 18.02
CA ALA A 112 7.82 0.50 18.01
C ALA A 112 7.00 1.47 18.90
N PRO A 113 7.60 2.54 19.43
CA PRO A 113 6.88 3.53 20.24
C PRO A 113 5.70 4.15 19.48
N PHE A 114 4.54 4.24 20.13
CA PHE A 114 3.33 4.86 19.58
C PHE A 114 3.26 6.34 19.96
N GLY A 115 4.05 7.16 19.27
CA GLY A 115 4.22 8.59 19.57
C GLY A 115 4.69 8.83 21.01
N ASP A 116 4.21 9.88 21.65
CA ASP A 116 4.55 10.25 23.04
C ASP A 116 3.59 9.64 24.09
N THR A 117 2.81 8.61 23.70
CA THR A 117 1.77 8.04 24.57
C THR A 117 2.31 7.11 25.67
N GLY A 118 3.59 6.73 25.59
CA GLY A 118 4.19 5.69 26.42
C GLY A 118 3.77 4.26 26.06
N LYS A 119 2.99 4.08 24.98
CA LYS A 119 2.57 2.77 24.45
C LYS A 119 3.41 2.38 23.23
N TYR A 120 3.17 1.16 22.73
CA TYR A 120 3.83 0.59 21.56
C TYR A 120 2.81 0.11 20.53
N TYR A 121 3.16 0.17 19.24
CA TYR A 121 2.38 -0.41 18.14
C TYR A 121 3.16 -1.50 17.42
N LEU A 122 2.45 -2.49 16.84
CA LEU A 122 3.02 -3.62 16.09
C LEU A 122 3.33 -3.24 14.63
N HIS A 123 4.46 -3.72 14.08
CA HIS A 123 4.87 -3.53 12.68
C HIS A 123 5.54 -4.75 12.03
#